data_AF-A0A1X2HZM4-F1
#
_entry.id   AF-A0A1X2HZM4-F1
#
_cell.length_a   1.000
_cell.length_b   1.000
_cell.length_c   1.000
_cell.angle_alpha   90.00
_cell.angle_beta   90.00
_cell.angle_gamma   90.00
#
_symmetry.space_group_name_H-M   'P 1'
#
loop_
_entity.id
_entity.type
_entity.pdbx_description
1 polymer ?
#
loop_
_entity_poly.entity_id
_entity_poly.type
_entity_poly.pdbx_seq_one_letter_code
_entity_poly.pdbx_strand_id
1 'polypeptide(L)'
;MLTLCELATAQISVPVECQSDHPSNHLPACIKKLATAPQTWTTYSGYYRDVVTICFAIRYPLEKELLLEAQQNMTYYQSRHYDMLQQQQRDLHTWRQQEMKLLNIIRLQQSDLWDEFASLQKTSTNELLDLVTIIKQVKQTTIDVHSIQRSSVDLSQRYFDENVRKWNIAFQAVDHGLNLIYTKMDEILLWQNQTLTMYHHEQELQYQTVQQWQQSIDLANQSFSNLVNLTESHIQLLQEDILDIHAIISTAVKPVRQIFRLILVFWHDDTHLFALIGLLVSCHFFLSYPWCTLGKVLALGN
;
A
#
# COMPACT_ATOMS: atom_id res chain seq x y z
N MET A 1 134.03 32.60 -26.51
CA MET A 1 134.45 33.96 -26.10
C MET A 1 135.20 34.56 -27.28
N LEU A 2 134.78 35.69 -27.86
CA LEU A 2 135.29 36.18 -29.15
C LEU A 2 136.82 36.35 -29.18
N THR A 3 137.38 36.82 -28.07
CA THR A 3 138.83 36.95 -27.83
C THR A 3 139.60 35.65 -28.05
N LEU A 4 139.06 34.51 -27.62
CA LEU A 4 139.70 33.20 -27.78
C LEU A 4 139.61 32.72 -29.23
N CYS A 5 138.56 33.09 -29.96
CA CYS A 5 138.44 32.80 -31.38
C CYS A 5 139.50 33.56 -32.20
N GLU A 6 139.74 34.85 -31.91
CA GLU A 6 140.84 35.60 -32.54
C GLU A 6 142.21 35.02 -32.20
N LEU A 7 142.49 34.72 -30.92
CA LEU A 7 143.79 34.17 -30.52
C LEU A 7 144.08 32.81 -31.18
N ALA A 8 143.06 31.94 -31.31
CA ALA A 8 143.18 30.70 -32.05
C ALA A 8 143.43 30.93 -33.56
N THR A 9 142.71 31.87 -34.19
CA THR A 9 142.92 32.24 -35.60
C THR A 9 144.30 32.84 -35.85
N ALA A 10 144.83 33.62 -34.90
CA ALA A 10 146.17 34.20 -34.93
C ALA A 10 147.30 33.22 -34.55
N GLN A 11 146.96 31.95 -34.26
CA GLN A 11 147.89 30.90 -33.78
C GLN A 11 148.63 31.27 -32.47
N ILE A 12 148.06 32.18 -31.67
CA ILE A 12 148.61 32.57 -30.37
C ILE A 12 148.17 31.56 -29.30
N SER A 13 149.12 31.07 -28.51
CA SER A 13 148.85 30.10 -27.45
C SER A 13 147.91 30.65 -26.38
N VAL A 14 146.72 30.03 -26.26
CA VAL A 14 145.73 30.38 -25.25
C VAL A 14 146.20 29.90 -23.86
N PRO A 15 146.25 30.77 -22.83
CA PRO A 15 146.61 30.37 -21.47
C PRO A 15 145.74 29.21 -20.96
N VAL A 16 146.33 28.27 -20.22
CA VAL A 16 145.60 27.10 -19.68
C VAL A 16 144.41 27.52 -18.81
N GLU A 17 144.53 28.64 -18.10
CA GLU A 17 143.46 29.22 -17.27
C GLU A 17 142.26 29.75 -18.08
N CYS A 18 142.40 29.85 -19.42
CA CYS A 18 141.38 30.30 -20.35
C CYS A 18 140.81 29.18 -21.23
N GLN A 19 141.21 27.93 -21.03
CA GLN A 19 140.74 26.80 -21.85
C GLN A 19 139.36 26.31 -21.40
N SER A 20 138.57 25.80 -22.34
CA SER A 20 137.13 25.54 -22.21
C SER A 20 136.74 24.55 -21.11
N ASP A 21 137.68 23.73 -20.65
CA ASP A 21 137.44 22.64 -19.69
C ASP A 21 137.41 23.12 -18.23
N HIS A 22 137.76 24.39 -17.96
CA HIS A 22 137.72 24.97 -16.61
C HIS A 22 136.40 25.74 -16.34
N PRO A 23 135.78 25.56 -15.16
CA PRO A 23 134.52 26.22 -14.83
C PRO A 23 134.66 27.74 -14.68
N SER A 24 133.55 28.45 -14.83
CA SER A 24 133.44 29.93 -14.87
C SER A 24 134.11 30.68 -13.71
N ASN A 25 134.32 30.03 -12.57
CA ASN A 25 135.09 30.55 -11.43
C ASN A 25 136.54 30.96 -11.81
N HIS A 26 137.11 30.42 -12.89
CA HIS A 26 138.45 30.77 -13.37
C HIS A 26 138.49 32.01 -14.29
N LEU A 27 137.35 32.60 -14.66
CA LEU A 27 137.31 33.78 -15.54
C LEU A 27 138.19 34.96 -15.05
N PRO A 28 138.25 35.32 -13.75
CA PRO A 28 139.16 36.36 -13.28
C PRO A 28 140.64 35.99 -13.43
N ALA A 29 140.99 34.69 -13.31
CA ALA A 29 142.35 34.20 -13.51
C ALA A 29 142.73 34.23 -15.01
N CYS A 30 141.80 33.82 -15.89
CA CYS A 30 141.95 33.96 -17.34
C CYS A 30 142.19 35.43 -17.74
N ILE A 31 141.33 36.36 -17.30
CA ILE A 31 141.48 37.79 -17.62
C ILE A 31 142.83 38.33 -17.11
N LYS A 32 143.23 37.96 -15.88
CA LYS A 32 144.55 38.33 -15.32
C LYS A 32 145.71 37.79 -16.16
N LYS A 33 145.58 36.60 -16.76
CA LYS A 33 146.58 36.01 -17.65
C LYS A 33 146.59 36.67 -19.04
N LEU A 34 145.44 36.93 -19.64
CA LEU A 34 145.31 37.69 -20.89
C LEU A 34 145.90 39.11 -20.77
N ALA A 35 145.86 39.71 -19.59
CA ALA A 35 146.49 41.00 -19.30
C ALA A 35 148.04 40.96 -19.20
N THR A 36 148.70 39.79 -19.14
CA THR A 36 150.16 39.71 -19.00
C THR A 36 150.95 39.88 -20.30
N ALA A 37 150.33 39.64 -21.46
CA ALA A 37 150.97 39.81 -22.77
C ALA A 37 150.24 40.89 -23.59
N PRO A 38 150.97 41.83 -24.24
CA PRO A 38 150.36 42.95 -24.96
C PRO A 38 149.38 42.52 -26.07
N GLN A 39 149.67 41.42 -26.78
CA GLN A 39 148.82 40.93 -27.87
C GLN A 39 147.47 40.41 -27.34
N THR A 40 147.49 39.54 -26.32
CA THR A 40 146.27 39.01 -25.70
C THR A 40 145.46 40.10 -25.00
N TRP A 41 146.13 41.09 -24.41
CA TRP A 41 145.46 42.24 -23.80
C TRP A 41 144.80 43.15 -24.83
N THR A 42 145.42 43.37 -26.00
CA THR A 42 144.86 44.21 -27.07
C THR A 42 143.58 43.59 -27.64
N THR A 43 143.60 42.31 -28.01
CA THR A 43 142.38 41.57 -28.42
C THR A 43 141.33 41.54 -27.30
N TYR A 44 141.72 41.31 -26.03
CA TYR A 44 140.76 41.30 -24.92
C TYR A 44 140.09 42.66 -24.70
N SER A 45 140.87 43.74 -24.60
CA SER A 45 140.38 45.08 -24.32
C SER A 45 139.60 45.68 -25.50
N GLY A 46 139.96 45.34 -26.75
CA GLY A 46 139.18 45.64 -27.94
C GLY A 46 137.77 45.07 -27.85
N TYR A 47 137.63 43.74 -27.75
CA TYR A 47 136.32 43.12 -27.61
C TYR A 47 135.57 43.54 -26.35
N TYR A 48 136.25 43.81 -25.23
CA TYR A 48 135.60 44.29 -24.01
C TYR A 48 135.00 45.69 -24.17
N ARG A 49 135.65 46.58 -24.93
CA ARG A 49 135.09 47.89 -25.29
C ARG A 49 133.94 47.74 -26.29
N ASP A 50 134.14 46.90 -27.31
CA ASP A 50 133.25 46.82 -28.47
C ASP A 50 132.04 45.90 -28.23
N VAL A 51 132.01 45.13 -27.12
CA VAL A 51 130.87 44.28 -26.73
C VAL A 51 129.56 45.06 -26.61
N VAL A 52 129.61 46.32 -26.14
CA VAL A 52 128.43 47.18 -26.03
C VAL A 52 127.85 47.46 -27.41
N THR A 53 128.69 47.81 -28.38
CA THR A 53 128.32 48.03 -29.79
C THR A 53 127.77 46.76 -30.43
N ILE A 54 128.41 45.61 -30.19
CA ILE A 54 127.96 44.30 -30.69
C ILE A 54 126.58 43.93 -30.11
N CYS A 55 126.38 44.12 -28.80
CA CYS A 55 125.10 43.90 -28.15
C CYS A 55 124.00 44.81 -28.69
N PHE A 56 124.26 46.11 -28.93
CA PHE A 56 123.27 47.00 -29.56
C PHE A 56 122.97 46.61 -31.02
N ALA A 57 123.99 46.21 -31.79
CA ALA A 57 123.83 45.79 -33.18
C ALA A 57 123.00 44.51 -33.34
N ILE A 58 123.05 43.58 -32.36
CA ILE A 58 122.22 42.37 -32.33
C ILE A 58 120.84 42.65 -31.71
N ARG A 59 120.78 43.49 -30.68
CA ARG A 59 119.53 43.82 -29.95
C ARG A 59 118.50 44.50 -30.85
N TYR A 60 118.90 45.52 -31.62
CA TYR A 60 117.96 46.31 -32.42
C TYR A 60 117.18 45.51 -33.49
N PRO A 61 117.80 44.65 -34.33
CA PRO A 61 117.03 43.82 -35.26
C PRO A 61 116.16 42.80 -34.51
N LEU A 62 116.63 42.19 -33.42
CA LEU A 62 115.85 41.25 -32.62
C LEU A 62 114.61 41.90 -32.00
N GLU A 63 114.74 43.08 -31.39
CA GLU A 63 113.60 43.84 -30.84
C GLU A 63 112.62 44.26 -31.94
N LYS A 64 113.12 44.61 -33.13
CA LYS A 64 112.28 44.93 -34.30
C LYS A 64 111.50 43.71 -34.81
N GLU A 65 112.15 42.54 -34.92
CA GLU A 65 111.51 41.31 -35.38
C GLU A 65 110.42 40.85 -34.41
N LEU A 66 110.71 40.81 -33.10
CA LEU A 66 109.73 40.49 -32.06
C LEU A 66 108.56 41.47 -32.04
N LEU A 67 108.81 42.77 -32.23
CA LEU A 67 107.76 43.78 -32.29
C LEU A 67 106.86 43.61 -33.53
N LEU A 68 107.45 43.32 -34.69
CA LEU A 68 106.71 43.08 -35.93
C LEU A 68 105.85 41.80 -35.85
N GLU A 69 106.39 40.71 -35.31
CA GLU A 69 105.64 39.48 -35.07
C GLU A 69 104.47 39.72 -34.11
N ALA A 70 104.71 40.41 -32.99
CA ALA A 70 103.66 40.75 -32.03
C ALA A 70 102.55 41.62 -32.65
N GLN A 71 102.92 42.62 -33.47
CA GLN A 71 101.95 43.47 -34.17
C GLN A 71 101.15 42.71 -35.24
N GLN A 72 101.80 41.84 -36.02
CA GLN A 72 101.12 41.00 -37.03
C GLN A 72 100.12 40.04 -36.37
N ASN A 73 100.55 39.34 -35.31
CA ASN A 73 99.69 38.45 -34.53
C ASN A 73 98.51 39.22 -33.91
N MET A 74 98.76 40.36 -33.27
CA MET A 74 97.69 41.18 -32.67
C MET A 74 96.68 41.68 -33.73
N THR A 75 97.16 42.12 -34.90
CA THR A 75 96.30 42.56 -36.01
C THR A 75 95.46 41.42 -36.58
N TYR A 76 96.04 40.22 -36.72
CA TYR A 76 95.33 39.01 -37.16
C TYR A 76 94.19 38.64 -36.19
N TYR A 77 94.46 38.64 -34.88
CA TYR A 77 93.41 38.40 -33.87
C TYR A 77 92.35 39.51 -33.88
N GLN A 78 92.73 40.78 -34.01
CA GLN A 78 91.76 41.88 -34.10
C GLN A 78 90.81 41.75 -35.31
N SER A 79 91.34 41.42 -36.50
CA SER A 79 90.50 41.16 -37.68
C SER A 79 89.52 40.01 -37.41
N ARG A 80 90.02 38.86 -36.94
CA ARG A 80 89.20 37.68 -36.66
C ARG A 80 88.12 37.92 -35.61
N HIS A 81 88.41 38.73 -34.59
CA HIS A 81 87.42 39.15 -33.59
C HIS A 81 86.38 40.11 -34.19
N TYR A 82 86.78 41.03 -35.06
CA TYR A 82 85.85 41.91 -35.78
C TYR A 82 84.90 41.12 -36.69
N ASP A 83 85.42 40.16 -37.46
CA ASP A 83 84.64 39.28 -38.34
C ASP A 83 83.62 38.45 -37.53
N MET A 84 84.03 37.92 -36.37
CA MET A 84 83.16 37.20 -35.44
C MET A 84 82.05 38.10 -34.86
N LEU A 85 82.37 39.31 -34.43
CA LEU A 85 81.37 40.27 -33.92
C LEU A 85 80.38 40.68 -35.01
N GLN A 86 80.86 40.92 -36.23
CA GLN A 86 80.02 41.25 -37.38
C GLN A 86 79.10 40.09 -37.76
N GLN A 87 79.56 38.84 -37.62
CA GLN A 87 78.73 37.65 -37.79
C GLN A 87 77.66 37.54 -36.70
N GLN A 88 78.04 37.66 -35.43
CA GLN A 88 77.08 37.67 -34.31
C GLN A 88 76.01 38.76 -34.47
N GLN A 89 76.36 39.94 -34.99
CA GLN A 89 75.40 41.00 -35.29
C GLN A 89 74.38 40.60 -36.40
N ARG A 90 74.84 39.90 -37.45
CA ARG A 90 73.95 39.34 -38.49
C ARG A 90 73.03 38.26 -37.94
N ASP A 91 73.56 37.38 -37.10
CA ASP A 91 72.80 36.27 -36.51
C ASP A 91 71.73 36.78 -35.54
N LEU A 92 72.07 37.72 -34.65
CA LEU A 92 71.11 38.37 -33.74
C LEU A 92 69.99 39.12 -34.50
N HIS A 93 70.31 39.78 -35.62
CA HIS A 93 69.29 40.42 -36.47
C HIS A 93 68.37 39.37 -37.12
N THR A 94 68.94 38.25 -37.58
CA THR A 94 68.19 37.15 -38.20
C THR A 94 67.28 36.45 -37.19
N TRP A 95 67.77 36.19 -35.97
CA TRP A 95 66.98 35.62 -34.88
C TRP A 95 65.82 36.54 -34.48
N ARG A 96 66.04 37.85 -34.36
CA ARG A 96 64.96 38.83 -34.11
C ARG A 96 63.89 38.80 -35.21
N GLN A 97 64.27 38.63 -36.47
CA GLN A 97 63.30 38.47 -37.56
C GLN A 97 62.52 37.15 -37.50
N GLN A 98 63.14 36.07 -36.99
CA GLN A 98 62.48 34.77 -36.78
C GLN A 98 61.52 34.83 -35.57
N GLU A 99 61.95 35.45 -34.47
CA GLU A 99 61.17 35.71 -33.27
C GLU A 99 59.91 36.53 -33.58
N MET A 100 60.04 37.65 -34.32
CA MET A 100 58.88 38.45 -34.74
C MET A 100 57.92 37.70 -35.66
N LYS A 101 58.40 36.76 -36.49
CA LYS A 101 57.52 35.87 -37.28
C LYS A 101 56.78 34.88 -36.37
N LEU A 102 57.46 34.28 -35.39
CA LEU A 102 56.84 33.36 -34.43
C LEU A 102 55.81 34.08 -33.56
N LEU A 103 56.09 35.28 -33.08
CA LEU A 103 55.15 36.10 -32.31
C LEU A 103 53.90 36.46 -33.13
N ASN A 104 54.04 36.73 -34.43
CA ASN A 104 52.88 36.93 -35.31
C ASN A 104 52.06 35.65 -35.49
N ILE A 105 52.69 34.47 -35.61
CA ILE A 105 51.97 33.18 -35.67
C ILE A 105 51.21 32.92 -34.36
N ILE A 106 51.87 33.10 -33.21
CA ILE A 106 51.23 32.95 -31.89
C ILE A 106 50.05 33.92 -31.73
N ARG A 107 50.18 35.17 -32.20
CA ARG A 107 49.10 36.16 -32.17
C ARG A 107 47.90 35.75 -33.04
N LEU A 108 48.15 35.18 -34.22
CA LEU A 108 47.08 34.66 -35.08
C LEU A 108 46.38 33.47 -34.42
N GLN A 109 47.14 32.49 -33.93
CA GLN A 109 46.59 31.34 -33.20
C GLN A 109 45.79 31.75 -31.95
N GLN A 110 46.21 32.79 -31.24
CA GLN A 110 45.43 33.35 -30.13
C GLN A 110 44.11 33.98 -30.61
N SER A 111 44.09 34.64 -31.78
CA SER A 111 42.85 35.16 -32.38
C SER A 111 41.92 34.01 -32.77
N ASP A 112 42.44 33.01 -33.47
CA ASP A 112 41.69 31.83 -33.92
C ASP A 112 41.05 31.10 -32.73
N LEU A 113 41.81 30.93 -31.63
CA LEU A 113 41.31 30.34 -30.38
C LEU A 113 40.27 31.22 -29.66
N TRP A 114 40.37 32.55 -29.74
CA TRP A 114 39.35 33.45 -29.20
C TRP A 114 38.04 33.40 -30.00
N ASP A 115 38.13 33.34 -31.32
CA ASP A 115 36.97 33.20 -32.21
C ASP A 115 36.32 31.81 -32.08
N GLU A 116 37.13 30.74 -31.97
CA GLU A 116 36.65 29.40 -31.65
C GLU A 116 35.97 29.36 -30.27
N PHE A 117 36.60 29.91 -29.23
CA PHE A 117 36.01 29.99 -27.89
C PHE A 117 34.70 30.80 -27.88
N ALA A 118 34.63 31.93 -28.59
CA ALA A 118 33.40 32.71 -28.72
C ALA A 118 32.30 31.93 -29.46
N SER A 119 32.67 31.12 -30.47
CA SER A 119 31.74 30.23 -31.16
C SER A 119 31.23 29.09 -30.25
N LEU A 120 32.10 28.47 -29.46
CA LEU A 120 31.76 27.42 -28.48
C LEU A 120 30.88 27.98 -27.36
N GLN A 121 31.20 29.17 -26.85
CA GLN A 121 30.37 29.88 -25.88
C GLN A 121 28.98 30.16 -26.46
N LYS A 122 28.89 30.64 -27.71
CA LYS A 122 27.61 30.88 -28.39
C LYS A 122 26.79 29.59 -28.58
N THR A 123 27.41 28.52 -29.05
CA THR A 123 26.77 27.20 -29.18
C THR A 123 26.30 26.69 -27.84
N SER A 124 27.13 26.73 -26.80
CA SER A 124 26.75 26.35 -25.44
C SER A 124 25.60 27.20 -24.88
N THR A 125 25.56 28.52 -25.13
CA THR A 125 24.40 29.33 -24.75
C THR A 125 23.13 29.00 -25.52
N ASN A 126 23.23 28.54 -26.77
CA ASN A 126 22.08 28.05 -27.54
C ASN A 126 21.60 26.69 -27.02
N GLU A 127 22.51 25.75 -26.75
CA GLU A 127 22.19 24.45 -26.15
C GLU A 127 21.55 24.61 -24.75
N LEU A 128 22.04 25.55 -23.94
CA LEU A 128 21.44 25.93 -22.67
C LEU A 128 20.08 26.61 -22.85
N LEU A 129 19.87 27.39 -23.91
CA LEU A 129 18.58 28.00 -24.24
C LEU A 129 17.56 26.94 -24.70
N ASP A 130 17.99 25.96 -25.49
CA ASP A 130 17.18 24.82 -25.91
C ASP A 130 16.84 23.92 -24.71
N LEU A 131 17.80 23.62 -23.83
CA LEU A 131 17.55 22.92 -22.56
C LEU A 131 16.56 23.70 -21.68
N VAL A 132 16.69 25.03 -21.56
CA VAL A 132 15.70 25.87 -20.84
C VAL A 132 14.34 25.85 -21.54
N THR A 133 14.29 25.71 -22.86
CA THR A 133 13.03 25.64 -23.64
C THR A 133 12.37 24.27 -23.50
N ILE A 134 13.13 23.19 -23.50
CA ILE A 134 12.69 21.83 -23.16
C ILE A 134 12.20 21.80 -21.70
N ILE A 135 12.93 22.40 -20.74
CA ILE A 135 12.49 22.50 -19.34
C ILE A 135 11.19 23.32 -19.22
N LYS A 136 10.99 24.38 -20.01
CA LYS A 136 9.71 25.10 -20.08
C LYS A 136 8.59 24.24 -20.64
N GLN A 137 8.84 23.47 -21.70
CA GLN A 137 7.88 22.52 -22.27
C GLN A 137 7.50 21.42 -21.28
N VAL A 138 8.48 20.73 -20.69
CA VAL A 138 8.28 19.71 -19.64
C VAL A 138 7.54 20.29 -18.43
N LYS A 139 7.85 21.53 -18.03
CA LYS A 139 7.11 22.22 -16.96
C LYS A 139 5.65 22.47 -17.34
N GLN A 140 5.37 22.85 -18.59
CA GLN A 140 3.99 23.00 -19.08
C GLN A 140 3.26 21.65 -19.05
N THR A 141 3.83 20.59 -19.62
CA THR A 141 3.24 19.24 -19.59
C THR A 141 3.00 18.74 -18.17
N THR A 142 3.88 19.09 -17.23
CA THR A 142 3.73 18.76 -15.80
C THR A 142 2.57 19.50 -15.13
N ILE A 143 2.34 20.77 -15.50
CA ILE A 143 1.17 21.54 -15.05
C ILE A 143 -0.12 20.91 -15.59
N ASP A 144 -0.12 20.50 -16.86
CA ASP A 144 -1.26 19.88 -17.54
C ASP A 144 -1.62 18.54 -16.87
N VAL A 145 -0.64 17.67 -16.61
CA VAL A 145 -0.83 16.39 -15.88
C VAL A 145 -1.36 16.61 -14.45
N HIS A 146 -0.85 17.60 -13.72
CA HIS A 146 -1.38 17.93 -12.39
C HIS A 146 -2.83 18.43 -12.43
N SER A 147 -3.25 19.11 -13.51
CA SER A 147 -4.64 19.53 -13.67
C SER A 147 -5.59 18.34 -13.87
N ILE A 148 -5.17 17.34 -14.66
CA ILE A 148 -5.92 16.12 -14.94
C ILE A 148 -6.05 15.25 -13.66
N GLN A 149 -4.99 15.14 -12.86
CA GLN A 149 -5.08 14.39 -11.61
C GLN A 149 -5.98 15.06 -10.57
N ARG A 150 -6.02 16.41 -10.51
CA ARG A 150 -6.97 17.13 -9.65
C ARG A 150 -8.42 16.94 -10.09
N SER A 151 -8.72 17.05 -11.38
CA SER A 151 -10.09 16.86 -11.88
C SER A 151 -10.57 15.40 -11.74
N SER A 152 -9.66 14.43 -11.84
CA SER A 152 -9.96 13.02 -11.54
C SER A 152 -10.34 12.82 -10.07
N VAL A 153 -9.58 13.37 -9.11
CA VAL A 153 -9.90 13.28 -7.67
C VAL A 153 -11.22 14.01 -7.33
N ASP A 154 -11.41 15.22 -7.86
CA ASP A 154 -12.63 16.03 -7.70
C ASP A 154 -13.88 15.33 -8.26
N LEU A 155 -13.76 14.65 -9.41
CA LEU A 155 -14.83 13.80 -9.95
C LEU A 155 -15.13 12.58 -9.05
N SER A 156 -14.09 11.87 -8.59
CA SER A 156 -14.23 10.72 -7.68
C SER A 156 -14.87 11.13 -6.35
N GLN A 157 -14.50 12.28 -5.79
CA GLN A 157 -15.08 12.78 -4.55
C GLN A 157 -16.55 13.19 -4.72
N ARG A 158 -16.93 13.87 -5.82
CA ARG A 158 -18.35 14.13 -6.14
C ARG A 158 -19.18 12.85 -6.23
N TYR A 159 -18.66 11.79 -6.86
CA TYR A 159 -19.35 10.49 -6.90
C TYR A 159 -19.47 9.85 -5.52
N PHE A 160 -18.49 10.01 -4.64
CA PHE A 160 -18.58 9.53 -3.25
C PHE A 160 -19.65 10.31 -2.48
N ASP A 161 -19.60 11.64 -2.50
CA ASP A 161 -20.53 12.52 -1.79
C ASP A 161 -21.98 12.35 -2.25
N GLU A 162 -22.22 12.18 -3.56
CA GLU A 162 -23.56 11.92 -4.09
C GLU A 162 -24.12 10.57 -3.60
N ASN A 163 -23.27 9.54 -3.51
CA ASN A 163 -23.68 8.23 -3.00
C ASN A 163 -23.90 8.25 -1.49
N VAL A 164 -23.05 8.93 -0.70
CA VAL A 164 -23.27 9.16 0.74
C VAL A 164 -24.61 9.88 0.97
N ARG A 165 -24.93 10.90 0.15
CA ARG A 165 -26.22 11.59 0.22
C ARG A 165 -27.41 10.67 -0.08
N LYS A 166 -27.31 9.80 -1.09
CA LYS A 166 -28.35 8.79 -1.42
C LYS A 166 -28.54 7.81 -0.26
N TRP A 167 -27.45 7.28 0.30
CA TRP A 167 -27.49 6.40 1.47
C TRP A 167 -28.15 7.07 2.67
N ASN A 168 -27.79 8.32 2.98
CA ASN A 168 -28.39 9.04 4.11
C ASN A 168 -29.90 9.23 3.95
N ILE A 169 -30.38 9.57 2.74
CA ILE A 169 -31.82 9.66 2.44
C ILE A 169 -32.51 8.29 2.60
N ALA A 170 -31.87 7.21 2.15
CA ALA A 170 -32.41 5.86 2.30
C ALA A 170 -32.48 5.42 3.79
N PHE A 171 -31.45 5.70 4.58
CA PHE A 171 -31.45 5.42 6.03
C PHE A 171 -32.51 6.25 6.76
N GLN A 172 -32.71 7.53 6.42
CA GLN A 172 -33.78 8.35 6.99
C GLN A 172 -35.19 7.81 6.65
N ALA A 173 -35.39 7.27 5.45
CA ALA A 173 -36.65 6.63 5.09
C ALA A 173 -36.89 5.31 5.85
N VAL A 174 -35.83 4.52 6.08
CA VAL A 174 -35.89 3.29 6.90
C VAL A 174 -36.19 3.61 8.37
N ASP A 175 -35.51 4.61 8.95
CA ASP A 175 -35.73 5.05 10.32
C ASP A 175 -37.18 5.56 10.53
N HIS A 176 -37.69 6.37 9.60
CA HIS A 176 -39.09 6.80 9.64
C HIS A 176 -40.07 5.63 9.55
N GLY A 177 -39.78 4.64 8.69
CA GLY A 177 -40.57 3.41 8.57
C GLY A 177 -40.56 2.55 9.84
N LEU A 178 -39.41 2.42 10.50
CA LEU A 178 -39.30 1.71 11.78
C LEU A 178 -40.08 2.42 12.89
N ASN A 179 -39.99 3.74 13.00
CA ASN A 179 -40.76 4.53 13.97
C ASN A 179 -42.29 4.41 13.74
N LEU A 180 -42.75 4.32 12.48
CA LEU A 180 -44.14 4.02 12.16
C LEU A 180 -44.55 2.59 12.55
N ILE A 181 -43.66 1.60 12.38
CA ILE A 181 -43.91 0.22 12.82
C ILE A 181 -44.02 0.14 14.35
N TYR A 182 -43.12 0.77 15.10
CA TYR A 182 -43.16 0.77 16.57
C TYR A 182 -44.46 1.41 17.10
N THR A 183 -44.84 2.59 16.60
CA THR A 183 -46.08 3.25 17.02
C THR A 183 -47.33 2.44 16.68
N LYS A 184 -47.36 1.74 15.53
CA LYS A 184 -48.46 0.82 15.20
C LYS A 184 -48.45 -0.47 16.01
N MET A 185 -47.29 -0.95 16.43
CA MET A 185 -47.16 -2.10 17.33
C MET A 185 -47.70 -1.78 18.72
N ASP A 186 -47.42 -0.59 19.27
CA ASP A 186 -47.98 -0.13 20.55
C ASP A 186 -49.51 0.06 20.48
N GLU A 187 -50.04 0.61 19.37
CA GLU A 187 -51.50 0.68 19.13
C GLU A 187 -52.14 -0.72 19.13
N ILE A 188 -51.51 -1.71 18.49
CA ILE A 188 -52.01 -3.09 18.43
C ILE A 188 -51.95 -3.75 19.81
N LEU A 189 -50.88 -3.56 20.58
CA LEU A 189 -50.74 -4.10 21.93
C LEU A 189 -51.80 -3.50 22.89
N LEU A 190 -52.09 -2.20 22.76
CA LEU A 190 -53.18 -1.55 23.50
C LEU A 190 -54.55 -2.15 23.14
N TRP A 191 -54.84 -2.34 21.86
CA TRP A 191 -56.08 -2.98 21.40
C TRP A 191 -56.21 -4.45 21.84
N GLN A 192 -55.13 -5.22 21.82
CA GLN A 192 -55.12 -6.60 22.32
C GLN A 192 -55.46 -6.66 23.82
N ASN A 193 -54.87 -5.77 24.63
CA ASN A 193 -55.14 -5.68 26.06
C ASN A 193 -56.62 -5.28 26.33
N GLN A 194 -57.14 -4.27 25.61
CA GLN A 194 -58.56 -3.87 25.71
C GLN A 194 -59.51 -5.01 25.29
N THR A 195 -59.17 -5.75 24.23
CA THR A 195 -60.00 -6.88 23.77
C THR A 195 -60.00 -8.03 24.78
N LEU A 196 -58.86 -8.30 25.43
CA LEU A 196 -58.76 -9.31 26.50
C LEU A 196 -59.57 -8.92 27.75
N THR A 197 -59.53 -7.66 28.20
CA THR A 197 -60.32 -7.24 29.36
C THR A 197 -61.82 -7.25 29.07
N MET A 198 -62.24 -6.87 27.86
CA MET A 198 -63.64 -7.03 27.42
C MET A 198 -64.06 -8.50 27.36
N TYR A 199 -63.22 -9.39 26.82
CA TYR A 199 -63.53 -10.82 26.76
C TYR A 199 -63.68 -11.46 28.15
N HIS A 200 -62.82 -11.10 29.11
CA HIS A 200 -62.97 -11.56 30.49
C HIS A 200 -64.22 -10.98 31.18
N HIS A 201 -64.60 -9.74 30.87
CA HIS A 201 -65.85 -9.15 31.39
C HIS A 201 -67.09 -9.88 30.85
N GLU A 202 -67.12 -10.20 29.56
CA GLU A 202 -68.18 -11.02 28.95
C GLU A 202 -68.23 -12.43 29.56
N GLN A 203 -67.08 -13.10 29.79
CA GLN A 203 -67.06 -14.40 30.47
C GLN A 203 -67.68 -14.35 31.87
N GLU A 204 -67.35 -13.33 32.67
CA GLU A 204 -67.91 -13.15 34.02
C GLU A 204 -69.43 -12.88 33.95
N LEU A 205 -69.88 -12.06 33.00
CA LEU A 205 -71.31 -11.74 32.82
C LEU A 205 -72.12 -12.95 32.34
N GLN A 206 -71.55 -13.79 31.47
CA GLN A 206 -72.12 -15.09 31.10
C GLN A 206 -72.20 -16.03 32.31
N TYR A 207 -71.14 -16.14 33.12
CA TYR A 207 -71.12 -16.97 34.32
C TYR A 207 -72.19 -16.54 35.34
N GLN A 208 -72.32 -15.23 35.60
CA GLN A 208 -73.36 -14.69 36.48
C GLN A 208 -74.78 -14.93 35.94
N THR A 209 -74.98 -14.84 34.62
CA THR A 209 -76.26 -15.11 33.97
C THR A 209 -76.67 -16.60 34.11
N VAL A 210 -75.71 -17.52 33.93
CA VAL A 210 -75.93 -18.97 34.16
C VAL A 210 -76.25 -19.27 35.62
N GLN A 211 -75.55 -18.63 36.58
CA GLN A 211 -75.84 -18.77 38.01
C GLN A 211 -77.26 -18.31 38.37
N GLN A 212 -77.70 -17.15 37.85
CA GLN A 212 -79.06 -16.65 38.07
C GLN A 212 -80.13 -17.56 37.44
N TRP A 213 -79.86 -18.10 36.24
CA TRP A 213 -80.76 -19.03 35.56
C TRP A 213 -80.90 -20.35 36.32
N GLN A 214 -79.79 -20.91 36.85
CA GLN A 214 -79.80 -22.10 37.69
C GLN A 214 -80.62 -21.88 38.96
N GLN A 215 -80.41 -20.76 39.68
CA GLN A 215 -81.19 -20.42 40.87
C GLN A 215 -82.70 -20.31 40.56
N SER A 216 -83.07 -19.76 39.40
CA SER A 216 -84.46 -19.68 38.94
C SER A 216 -85.06 -21.07 38.70
N ILE A 217 -84.30 -22.00 38.11
CA ILE A 217 -84.69 -23.40 37.92
C ILE A 217 -84.84 -24.13 39.25
N ASP A 218 -83.92 -23.94 40.20
CA ASP A 218 -83.97 -24.60 41.50
C ASP A 218 -85.19 -24.14 42.32
N LEU A 219 -85.52 -22.85 42.28
CA LEU A 219 -86.76 -22.30 42.85
C LEU A 219 -88.02 -22.85 42.16
N ALA A 220 -88.01 -22.98 40.82
CA ALA A 220 -89.12 -23.56 40.08
C ALA A 220 -89.32 -25.05 40.42
N ASN A 221 -88.24 -25.82 40.53
CA ASN A 221 -88.25 -27.23 40.93
C ASN A 221 -88.75 -27.42 42.37
N GLN A 222 -88.34 -26.56 43.31
CA GLN A 222 -88.85 -26.57 44.69
C GLN A 222 -90.36 -26.26 44.73
N SER A 223 -90.81 -25.25 43.97
CA SER A 223 -92.24 -24.91 43.84
C SER A 223 -93.05 -26.08 43.26
N PHE A 224 -92.55 -26.71 42.20
CA PHE A 224 -93.18 -27.88 41.58
C PHE A 224 -93.23 -29.09 42.53
N SER A 225 -92.14 -29.38 43.25
CA SER A 225 -92.10 -30.45 44.25
C SER A 225 -93.10 -30.23 45.39
N ASN A 226 -93.22 -29.00 45.88
CA ASN A 226 -94.22 -28.63 46.89
C ASN A 226 -95.66 -28.83 46.37
N LEU A 227 -95.93 -28.50 45.10
CA LEU A 227 -97.24 -28.74 44.48
C LEU A 227 -97.53 -30.24 44.33
N VAL A 228 -96.56 -31.05 43.90
CA VAL A 228 -96.71 -32.52 43.79
C VAL A 228 -97.04 -33.13 45.15
N ASN A 229 -96.25 -32.81 46.18
CA ASN A 229 -96.48 -33.30 47.55
C ASN A 229 -97.85 -32.86 48.11
N LEU A 230 -98.31 -31.65 47.77
CA LEU A 230 -99.65 -31.17 48.12
C LEU A 230 -100.75 -31.94 47.39
N THR A 231 -100.56 -32.32 46.12
CA THR A 231 -101.53 -33.17 45.41
C THR A 231 -101.56 -34.60 45.94
N GLU A 232 -100.41 -35.17 46.35
CA GLU A 232 -100.35 -36.52 46.91
C GLU A 232 -101.12 -36.63 48.23
N SER A 233 -101.00 -35.66 49.14
CA SER A 233 -101.72 -35.70 50.42
C SER A 233 -103.24 -35.60 50.26
N HIS A 234 -103.73 -34.84 49.28
CA HIS A 234 -105.17 -34.80 48.95
C HIS A 234 -105.66 -36.13 48.34
N ILE A 235 -104.83 -36.82 47.56
CA ILE A 235 -105.17 -38.15 47.01
C ILE A 235 -105.26 -39.21 48.12
N GLN A 236 -104.35 -39.16 49.09
CA GLN A 236 -104.37 -40.10 50.24
C GLN A 236 -105.63 -39.91 51.10
N LEU A 237 -106.03 -38.67 51.41
CA LEU A 237 -107.27 -38.37 52.13
C LEU A 237 -108.52 -38.87 51.39
N LEU A 238 -108.62 -38.64 50.08
CA LEU A 238 -109.73 -39.14 49.26
C LEU A 238 -109.83 -40.68 49.24
N GLN A 239 -108.70 -41.39 49.38
CA GLN A 239 -108.70 -42.85 49.47
C GLN A 239 -109.23 -43.35 50.82
N GLU A 240 -109.01 -42.61 51.90
CA GLU A 240 -109.51 -42.93 53.24
C GLU A 240 -111.05 -42.73 53.33
N ASP A 241 -111.57 -41.60 52.86
CA ASP A 241 -113.02 -41.30 52.77
C ASP A 241 -113.79 -42.39 51.99
N ILE A 242 -113.24 -42.86 50.86
CA ILE A 242 -113.88 -43.88 50.02
C ILE A 242 -114.02 -45.24 50.73
N LEU A 243 -113.05 -45.60 51.58
CA LEU A 243 -113.09 -46.85 52.34
C LEU A 243 -114.15 -46.81 53.44
N ASP A 244 -114.28 -45.69 54.16
CA ASP A 244 -115.23 -45.56 55.26
C ASP A 244 -116.69 -45.51 54.76
N ILE A 245 -116.94 -44.81 53.64
CA ILE A 245 -118.24 -44.86 52.93
C ILE A 245 -118.62 -46.30 52.56
N HIS A 246 -117.66 -47.12 52.13
CA HIS A 246 -117.92 -48.52 51.78
C HIS A 246 -118.30 -49.38 53.01
N ALA A 247 -117.71 -49.11 54.18
CA ALA A 247 -118.03 -49.79 55.43
C ALA A 247 -119.47 -49.47 55.92
N ILE A 248 -119.90 -48.22 55.77
CA ILE A 248 -121.27 -47.76 56.09
C ILE A 248 -122.31 -48.44 55.19
N ILE A 249 -122.07 -48.49 53.87
CA ILE A 249 -122.95 -49.18 52.92
C ILE A 249 -123.04 -50.69 53.21
N SER A 250 -121.91 -51.32 53.53
CA SER A 250 -121.81 -52.75 53.87
C SER A 250 -122.64 -53.14 55.10
N THR A 251 -122.71 -52.26 56.10
CA THR A 251 -123.49 -52.52 57.33
C THR A 251 -125.00 -52.30 57.14
N ALA A 252 -125.40 -51.25 56.40
CA ALA A 252 -126.82 -50.93 56.18
C ALA A 252 -127.60 -52.00 55.37
N VAL A 253 -126.94 -52.72 54.46
CA VAL A 253 -127.59 -53.68 53.54
C VAL A 253 -127.92 -55.04 54.20
N LYS A 254 -127.31 -55.39 55.33
CA LYS A 254 -127.51 -56.69 56.02
C LYS A 254 -128.97 -57.03 56.36
N PRO A 255 -129.76 -56.17 57.06
CA PRO A 255 -131.15 -56.51 57.42
C PRO A 255 -132.06 -56.69 56.20
N VAL A 256 -131.90 -55.87 55.16
CA VAL A 256 -132.68 -55.97 53.92
C VAL A 256 -132.52 -57.35 53.26
N ARG A 257 -131.28 -57.89 53.27
CA ARG A 257 -130.97 -59.22 52.73
C ARG A 257 -131.61 -60.38 53.51
N GLN A 258 -131.93 -60.20 54.80
CA GLN A 258 -132.64 -61.20 55.60
C GLN A 258 -134.14 -61.22 55.28
N ILE A 259 -134.78 -60.05 55.15
CA ILE A 259 -136.20 -59.92 54.80
C ILE A 259 -136.49 -60.57 53.43
N PHE A 260 -135.64 -60.31 52.43
CA PHE A 260 -135.81 -60.85 51.08
C PHE A 260 -135.74 -62.38 51.01
N ARG A 261 -135.04 -63.04 51.95
CA ARG A 261 -134.98 -64.52 52.02
C ARG A 261 -136.28 -65.14 52.53
N LEU A 262 -136.98 -64.51 53.46
CA LEU A 262 -138.25 -65.03 53.99
C LEU A 262 -139.35 -65.03 52.92
N ILE A 263 -139.37 -63.99 52.07
CA ILE A 263 -140.38 -63.83 51.00
C ILE A 263 -140.20 -64.89 49.91
N LEU A 264 -138.96 -65.22 49.54
CA LEU A 264 -138.67 -66.20 48.48
C LEU A 264 -139.03 -67.64 48.84
N VAL A 265 -138.92 -68.05 50.12
CA VAL A 265 -139.30 -69.40 50.55
C VAL A 265 -140.82 -69.62 50.42
N PHE A 266 -141.63 -68.59 50.65
CA PHE A 266 -143.10 -68.68 50.61
C PHE A 266 -143.67 -68.80 49.18
N TRP A 267 -142.84 -68.70 48.14
CA TRP A 267 -143.28 -68.67 46.73
C TRP A 267 -142.82 -69.88 45.89
N HIS A 268 -142.03 -70.80 46.43
CA HIS A 268 -141.32 -71.80 45.61
C HIS A 268 -142.04 -73.17 45.50
N ASP A 269 -142.88 -73.55 46.45
CA ASP A 269 -143.43 -74.93 46.55
C ASP A 269 -144.44 -75.32 45.44
N ASP A 270 -145.09 -74.37 44.78
CA ASP A 270 -146.28 -74.65 43.95
C ASP A 270 -146.03 -75.01 42.47
N THR A 271 -144.80 -74.92 41.93
CA THR A 271 -144.59 -74.80 40.46
C THR A 271 -143.46 -75.63 39.85
N HIS A 272 -143.46 -76.95 40.03
CA HIS A 272 -142.33 -77.82 39.62
C HIS A 272 -142.58 -78.97 38.61
N LEU A 273 -143.78 -79.13 38.02
CA LEU A 273 -144.14 -80.39 37.32
C LEU A 273 -143.89 -80.46 35.78
N PHE A 274 -143.68 -79.35 35.05
CA PHE A 274 -143.86 -79.32 33.58
C PHE A 274 -142.72 -78.71 32.73
N ALA A 275 -141.45 -78.90 33.12
CA ALA A 275 -140.29 -78.40 32.34
C ALA A 275 -139.20 -79.46 32.12
N LEU A 276 -139.49 -80.48 31.30
CA LEU A 276 -138.51 -81.46 30.80
C LEU A 276 -138.91 -81.93 29.39
N ILE A 277 -137.92 -82.25 28.55
CA ILE A 277 -138.03 -82.49 27.08
C ILE A 277 -138.32 -81.18 26.31
N GLY A 278 -137.54 -80.74 25.31
CA GLY A 278 -136.21 -81.14 24.79
C GLY A 278 -135.68 -79.97 23.92
N LEU A 279 -134.40 -79.76 23.63
CA LEU A 279 -133.30 -80.69 23.34
C LEU A 279 -133.61 -81.71 22.23
N LEU A 280 -133.83 -81.22 21.01
CA LEU A 280 -133.14 -81.61 19.76
C LEU A 280 -133.75 -80.87 18.55
N VAL A 281 -133.05 -80.91 17.39
CA VAL A 281 -133.47 -80.34 16.08
C VAL A 281 -133.46 -78.78 16.05
N SER A 282 -132.87 -78.08 15.06
CA SER A 282 -132.12 -78.50 13.86
C SER A 282 -130.89 -77.61 13.60
N CYS A 283 -129.73 -78.23 13.45
CA CYS A 283 -128.69 -77.74 12.54
C CYS A 283 -128.36 -78.91 11.61
N HIS A 284 -128.98 -78.94 10.42
CA HIS A 284 -128.87 -80.05 9.49
C HIS A 284 -128.91 -79.57 8.04
N PHE A 285 -127.87 -79.96 7.29
CA PHE A 285 -127.85 -80.10 5.83
C PHE A 285 -127.89 -78.82 4.94
N PHE A 286 -127.21 -78.76 3.79
CA PHE A 286 -126.37 -79.78 3.10
C PHE A 286 -125.39 -79.18 2.06
N LEU A 287 -124.30 -79.91 1.78
CA LEU A 287 -123.54 -80.00 0.50
C LEU A 287 -122.74 -78.74 0.02
N SER A 288 -121.63 -78.85 -0.75
CA SER A 288 -120.94 -80.02 -1.36
C SER A 288 -119.39 -79.91 -1.45
N TYR A 289 -118.72 -81.08 -1.50
CA TYR A 289 -117.27 -81.38 -1.70
C TYR A 289 -116.85 -81.39 -3.21
N PRO A 290 -115.63 -81.86 -3.64
CA PRO A 290 -114.38 -82.32 -2.97
C PRO A 290 -113.14 -81.45 -3.37
N TRP A 291 -111.83 -81.72 -3.13
CA TRP A 291 -110.95 -82.87 -2.74
C TRP A 291 -109.99 -82.41 -1.57
N CYS A 292 -108.99 -83.09 -0.98
CA CYS A 292 -108.00 -84.17 -1.28
C CYS A 292 -106.87 -83.81 -2.29
N THR A 293 -105.57 -84.16 -2.12
CA THR A 293 -104.79 -84.90 -1.08
C THR A 293 -103.62 -84.02 -0.54
N LEU A 294 -103.13 -84.13 0.71
CA LEU A 294 -102.28 -85.16 1.35
C LEU A 294 -100.97 -85.47 0.57
N GLY A 295 -99.76 -85.49 1.16
CA GLY A 295 -99.32 -85.27 2.56
C GLY A 295 -97.79 -85.01 2.67
N LYS A 296 -97.23 -84.77 3.88
CA LYS A 296 -96.54 -85.75 4.77
C LYS A 296 -95.06 -86.07 4.38
N VAL A 297 -94.07 -86.18 5.28
CA VAL A 297 -93.98 -85.94 6.76
C VAL A 297 -92.52 -86.02 7.31
N LEU A 298 -92.22 -85.38 8.47
CA LEU A 298 -91.10 -85.64 9.43
C LEU A 298 -89.62 -85.44 8.96
N ALA A 299 -88.59 -85.34 9.84
CA ALA A 299 -88.51 -85.42 11.31
C ALA A 299 -87.29 -84.65 11.91
N LEU A 300 -87.44 -84.16 13.16
CA LEU A 300 -86.51 -84.21 14.34
C LEU A 300 -85.01 -83.80 14.19
N GLY A 301 -84.31 -83.29 15.20
CA GLY A 301 -84.60 -82.93 16.61
C GLY A 301 -83.43 -82.07 17.15
N ASN A 302 -83.41 -81.54 18.38
CA ASN A 302 -84.27 -81.76 19.56
C ASN A 302 -84.81 -80.43 20.11
#